data_AF-A0A1B7T8J4-F1
#
_entry.id   AF-A0A1B7T8J4-F1
#
_cell.length_a   1.000
_cell.length_b   1.000
_cell.length_c   1.000
_cell.angle_alpha   90.00
_cell.angle_beta   90.00
_cell.angle_gamma   90.00
#
_symmetry.space_group_name_H-M   'P 1'
#
loop_
_entity.id
_entity.type
_entity.pdbx_description
1 polymer ?
#
loop_
_entity_poly.entity_id
_entity_poly.type
_entity_poly.pdbx_seq_one_letter_code
_entity_poly.pdbx_strand_id
1 'polypeptide(L)'
;MIKSSNNSYLSSKIFVFILTSLRAIDYYNRENLLSSILTRDKDLVDNAPLPRENSSLKNCKIKQSKCPLCFNKYKEPTCLEENGLIFCYDCIYNNLEYQRNNNAEKLICPITKLKLRHGFNSLIKLRL
;
A
#
# COMPACT_ATOMS: atom_id res chain seq x y z
N MET A 1 5.11 -26.87 56.77
CA MET A 1 3.78 -27.30 56.25
C MET A 1 2.91 -26.05 56.10
N ILE A 2 2.23 -25.69 55.01
CA ILE A 2 2.00 -26.26 53.67
C ILE A 2 1.76 -25.08 52.70
N LYS A 3 2.60 -25.03 51.65
CA LYS A 3 2.34 -24.70 50.23
C LYS A 3 1.25 -23.65 49.89
N SER A 4 1.72 -22.42 49.65
CA SER A 4 1.10 -21.45 48.75
C SER A 4 1.57 -21.73 47.32
N SER A 5 0.72 -22.30 46.43
CA SER A 5 1.09 -22.51 45.02
C SER A 5 -0.08 -22.86 44.09
N ASN A 6 -1.17 -22.08 44.07
CA ASN A 6 -2.28 -22.33 43.10
C ASN A 6 -2.70 -21.11 42.25
N ASN A 7 -2.27 -19.88 42.56
CA ASN A 7 -2.73 -18.69 41.81
C ASN A 7 -1.92 -18.36 40.54
N SER A 8 -0.68 -18.84 40.42
CA SER A 8 0.17 -18.52 39.26
C SER A 8 -0.23 -19.30 38.00
N TYR A 9 -0.82 -20.49 38.15
CA TYR A 9 -1.18 -21.37 37.02
C TYR A 9 -2.51 -20.98 36.36
N LEU A 10 -3.44 -20.40 37.12
CA LEU A 10 -4.72 -19.91 36.60
C LEU A 10 -4.55 -18.63 35.78
N SER A 11 -3.71 -17.70 36.24
CA SER A 11 -3.45 -16.42 35.58
C SER A 11 -2.81 -16.60 34.19
N SER A 12 -1.91 -17.58 34.04
CA SER A 12 -1.24 -17.87 32.77
C SER A 12 -2.22 -18.34 31.68
N LYS A 13 -3.20 -19.18 32.02
CA LYS A 13 -4.21 -19.65 31.05
C LYS A 13 -5.16 -18.52 30.63
N ILE A 14 -5.60 -17.70 31.59
CA ILE A 14 -6.46 -16.55 31.32
C ILE A 14 -5.78 -15.56 30.38
N PHE A 15 -4.49 -15.30 30.58
CA PHE A 15 -3.71 -14.43 29.71
C PHE A 15 -3.62 -14.94 28.27
N VAL A 16 -3.41 -16.25 28.08
CA VAL A 16 -3.41 -16.86 26.75
C VAL A 16 -4.78 -16.72 26.09
N PHE A 17 -5.87 -16.98 26.81
CA PHE A 17 -7.23 -16.79 26.29
C PHE A 17 -7.53 -15.36 25.87
N ILE A 18 -7.10 -14.37 26.67
CA ILE A 18 -7.26 -12.95 26.34
C ILE A 18 -6.48 -12.61 25.06
N LEU A 19 -5.22 -13.04 24.95
CA LEU A 19 -4.41 -12.79 23.75
C LEU A 19 -4.98 -13.46 22.50
N THR A 20 -5.48 -14.69 22.61
CA THR A 20 -6.11 -15.39 21.48
C THR A 20 -7.41 -14.70 21.06
N SER A 21 -8.20 -14.22 22.02
CA SER A 21 -9.45 -13.50 21.74
C SER A 21 -9.19 -12.15 21.06
N LEU A 22 -8.18 -11.39 21.52
CA LEU A 22 -7.76 -10.15 20.86
C LEU A 22 -7.29 -10.39 19.42
N ARG A 23 -6.49 -11.45 19.20
CA ARG A 23 -6.08 -11.82 17.84
C ARG A 23 -7.25 -12.25 16.95
N ALA A 24 -8.24 -12.95 17.51
CA ALA A 24 -9.44 -13.32 16.77
C ALA A 24 -10.25 -12.08 16.39
N ILE A 25 -10.43 -11.13 17.30
CA ILE A 25 -11.12 -9.86 17.02
C ILE A 25 -10.37 -9.05 15.95
N ASP A 26 -9.04 -8.95 16.04
CA ASP A 26 -8.22 -8.31 15.01
C ASP A 26 -8.33 -8.99 13.65
N TYR A 27 -8.43 -10.33 13.63
CA TYR A 27 -8.63 -11.11 12.41
C TYR A 27 -10.00 -10.81 11.78
N TYR A 28 -11.08 -10.84 12.57
CA TYR A 28 -12.43 -10.52 12.09
C TYR A 28 -12.56 -9.07 11.63
N ASN A 29 -11.94 -8.12 12.34
CA ASN A 29 -11.92 -6.71 11.92
C ASN A 29 -11.14 -6.51 10.61
N ARG A 30 -10.04 -7.26 10.40
CA ARG A 30 -9.28 -7.24 9.13
C ARG A 30 -10.07 -7.81 7.97
N GLU A 31 -10.84 -8.87 8.16
CA GLU A 31 -11.68 -9.44 7.09
C GLU A 31 -12.85 -8.51 6.72
N ASN A 32 -13.48 -7.83 7.69
CA ASN A 32 -14.50 -6.82 7.41
C ASN A 32 -13.92 -5.57 6.73
N LEU A 33 -12.68 -5.17 7.05
CA LEU A 33 -11.98 -4.12 6.32
C LEU A 33 -11.60 -4.55 4.90
N LEU A 34 -11.08 -5.77 4.71
CA LEU A 34 -10.71 -6.28 3.39
C LEU A 34 -11.93 -6.44 2.48
N SER A 35 -13.05 -6.96 2.99
CA SER A 35 -14.28 -7.10 2.20
C SER A 35 -14.87 -5.75 1.82
N SER A 36 -14.90 -4.77 2.73
CA SER A 36 -15.38 -3.41 2.43
C SER A 36 -14.47 -2.64 1.46
N ILE A 37 -13.15 -2.87 1.49
CA ILE A 37 -12.20 -2.33 0.51
C ILE A 37 -12.40 -3.01 -0.86
N LEU A 38 -12.49 -4.35 -0.90
CA LEU A 38 -12.68 -5.10 -2.14
C LEU A 38 -14.01 -4.80 -2.84
N THR A 39 -15.08 -4.49 -2.10
CA THR A 39 -16.34 -4.04 -2.70
C THR A 39 -16.30 -2.60 -3.20
N ARG A 40 -15.46 -1.73 -2.62
CA ARG A 40 -15.29 -0.33 -3.07
C ARG A 40 -14.44 -0.22 -4.34
N ASP A 41 -13.48 -1.13 -4.53
CA ASP A 41 -12.58 -1.09 -5.69
C ASP A 41 -13.28 -1.39 -7.02
N LYS A 42 -14.38 -2.15 -7.03
CA LYS A 42 -15.08 -2.47 -8.28
C LYS A 42 -15.78 -1.27 -8.92
N ASP A 43 -16.20 -0.28 -8.13
CA ASP A 43 -16.91 0.89 -8.65
C ASP A 43 -15.97 2.07 -8.99
N LEU A 44 -14.72 2.05 -8.50
CA LEU A 44 -13.73 3.13 -8.69
C LEU A 44 -12.74 2.88 -9.83
N VAL A 45 -12.50 1.62 -10.22
CA VAL A 45 -11.56 1.29 -11.31
C VAL A 45 -12.06 1.76 -12.68
N ASP A 46 -13.37 1.85 -12.90
CA ASP A 46 -13.94 2.22 -14.21
C ASP A 46 -13.93 3.73 -14.50
N ASN A 47 -13.63 4.59 -13.51
CA ASN A 47 -13.74 6.05 -13.66
C ASN A 47 -12.40 6.81 -13.47
N ALA A 48 -11.28 6.10 -13.32
CA ALA A 48 -9.98 6.76 -13.17
C ALA A 48 -9.54 7.39 -14.51
N PRO A 49 -9.13 8.67 -14.54
CA PRO A 49 -8.65 9.32 -15.75
C PRO A 49 -7.39 8.62 -16.28
N LEU A 50 -7.46 8.17 -17.52
CA LEU A 50 -6.38 7.48 -18.22
C LEU A 50 -5.15 8.40 -18.34
N PRO A 51 -3.95 7.97 -17.88
CA PRO A 51 -2.73 8.76 -18.04
C PRO A 51 -2.32 8.88 -19.51
N ARG A 52 -1.80 10.05 -19.91
CA ARG A 52 -1.44 10.39 -21.29
C ARG A 52 -0.37 9.44 -21.86
N GLU A 53 -0.64 8.91 -23.05
CA GLU A 53 0.37 8.24 -23.88
C GLU A 53 1.22 9.29 -24.62
N ASN A 54 2.54 9.14 -24.52
CA ASN A 54 3.59 9.68 -25.40
C ASN A 54 4.19 11.04 -25.04
N SER A 55 5.49 11.04 -24.67
CA SER A 55 6.59 11.71 -25.43
C SER A 55 7.91 11.88 -24.65
N SER A 56 7.95 11.67 -23.32
CA SER A 56 9.15 11.84 -22.48
C SER A 56 9.73 10.53 -21.93
N LEU A 57 9.90 9.51 -22.79
CA LEU A 57 10.44 8.21 -22.38
C LEU A 57 11.96 8.21 -22.10
N LYS A 58 12.65 9.35 -22.16
CA LYS A 58 14.13 9.40 -22.10
C LYS A 58 14.71 8.99 -20.73
N ASN A 59 13.94 9.13 -19.65
CA ASN A 59 14.42 8.87 -18.28
C ASN A 59 13.87 7.57 -17.65
N CYS A 60 12.91 6.92 -18.30
CA CYS A 60 12.21 5.75 -17.77
C CYS A 60 12.87 4.45 -18.24
N LYS A 61 13.94 4.03 -17.55
CA LYS A 61 14.58 2.72 -17.82
C LYS A 61 14.27 1.73 -16.71
N ILE A 62 13.73 0.57 -17.09
CA ILE A 62 13.51 -0.57 -16.18
C ILE A 62 14.87 -1.12 -15.77
N LYS A 63 15.38 -0.65 -14.62
CA LYS A 63 16.62 -1.16 -14.01
C LYS A 63 16.37 -2.39 -13.13
N GLN A 64 15.14 -2.57 -12.64
CA GLN A 64 14.76 -3.64 -11.73
C GLN A 64 13.64 -4.47 -12.35
N SER A 65 13.56 -5.76 -12.04
CA SER A 65 12.51 -6.66 -12.57
C SER A 65 11.23 -6.69 -11.73
N LYS A 66 11.25 -6.02 -10.57
CA LYS A 66 10.18 -6.04 -9.56
C LYS A 66 9.87 -4.62 -9.10
N CYS A 67 8.62 -4.40 -8.73
CA CYS A 67 8.15 -3.13 -8.17
C CYS A 67 8.77 -2.88 -6.79
N PRO A 68 9.32 -1.69 -6.51
CA PRO A 68 9.94 -1.40 -5.22
C PRO A 68 8.94 -1.16 -4.07
N LEU A 69 7.63 -1.10 -4.37
CA LEU A 69 6.57 -0.94 -3.35
C LEU A 69 5.97 -2.28 -2.93
N CYS A 70 5.63 -3.14 -3.88
CA CYS A 70 4.98 -4.43 -3.61
C CYS A 70 5.92 -5.63 -3.77
N PHE A 71 7.15 -5.43 -4.23
CA PHE A 71 8.17 -6.46 -4.47
C PHE A 71 7.75 -7.60 -5.42
N ASN A 72 6.63 -7.42 -6.13
CA ASN A 72 6.11 -8.34 -7.13
C ASN A 72 6.54 -7.92 -8.54
N LYS A 73 6.32 -8.80 -9.52
CA LYS A 73 6.47 -8.46 -10.94
C LYS A 73 5.55 -7.28 -11.27
N TYR A 74 6.00 -6.38 -12.13
CA TYR A 74 5.23 -5.22 -12.55
C TYR A 74 3.88 -5.64 -13.16
N LYS A 75 2.80 -5.12 -12.58
CA LYS A 75 1.47 -5.07 -13.18
C LYS A 75 1.24 -3.63 -13.62
N GLU A 76 1.02 -3.43 -14.92
CA GLU A 76 0.86 -2.10 -15.52
C GLU A 76 1.99 -1.13 -15.12
N PRO A 77 3.22 -1.38 -15.60
CA PRO A 77 4.38 -0.60 -15.21
C PRO A 77 4.15 0.88 -15.51
N THR A 78 4.30 1.72 -14.50
CA THR A 78 4.11 3.16 -14.56
C THR A 78 5.39 3.83 -14.11
N CYS A 79 5.93 4.69 -14.98
CA CYS A 79 7.09 5.50 -14.70
C CYS A 79 6.66 6.82 -14.07
N LEU A 80 7.43 7.25 -13.08
CA LEU A 80 7.37 8.59 -12.53
C LEU A 80 8.36 9.48 -13.28
N GLU A 81 7.87 10.41 -14.10
CA GLU A 81 8.69 11.21 -15.03
C GLU A 81 9.84 11.96 -14.33
N GLU A 82 9.56 12.50 -13.15
CA GLU A 82 10.51 13.34 -12.40
C GLU A 82 11.74 12.58 -11.90
N ASN A 83 11.58 11.30 -11.55
CA ASN A 83 12.65 10.50 -10.95
C ASN A 83 13.09 9.32 -11.83
N GLY A 84 12.37 9.03 -12.93
CA GLY A 84 12.59 7.89 -13.80
C GLY A 84 12.32 6.52 -13.14
N LEU A 85 11.71 6.52 -11.94
CA LEU A 85 11.43 5.29 -11.19
C LEU A 85 10.16 4.63 -11.70
N ILE A 86 10.16 3.30 -11.71
CA ILE A 86 9.06 2.50 -12.26
C ILE A 86 8.41 1.70 -11.14
N PHE A 87 7.09 1.78 -11.11
CA PHE A 87 6.19 1.16 -10.13
C PHE A 87 5.09 0.40 -10.84
N CYS A 88 4.30 -0.40 -10.12
CA CYS A 88 2.98 -0.78 -10.61
C CYS A 88 2.06 0.45 -10.52
N TYR A 89 1.16 0.62 -11.49
CA TYR A 89 0.19 1.73 -11.50
C TYR A 89 -0.55 1.84 -10.16
N ASP A 90 -1.20 0.77 -9.70
CA ASP A 90 -1.96 0.74 -8.45
C ASP A 90 -1.12 1.13 -7.23
N CYS A 91 0.14 0.65 -7.19
CA CYS A 91 1.01 0.88 -6.04
C CYS A 91 1.37 2.37 -5.90
N ILE A 92 1.72 3.03 -7.01
CA ILE A 92 2.06 4.44 -6.96
C ILE A 92 0.81 5.30 -6.83
N TYR A 93 -0.27 4.96 -7.54
CA TYR A 93 -1.53 5.69 -7.48
C TYR A 93 -2.10 5.72 -6.06
N ASN A 94 -2.26 4.55 -5.42
CA ASN A 94 -2.78 4.44 -4.05
C ASN A 94 -1.90 5.19 -3.05
N ASN A 95 -0.58 5.19 -3.25
CA ASN A 95 0.33 5.93 -2.37
C ASN A 95 0.13 7.45 -2.50
N LEU A 96 0.00 7.97 -3.72
CA LEU A 96 -0.24 9.39 -3.96
C LEU A 96 -1.64 9.81 -3.51
N GLU A 97 -2.64 8.96 -3.70
CA GLU A 97 -4.00 9.20 -3.23
C GLU A 97 -4.07 9.20 -1.70
N TYR A 98 -3.39 8.28 -1.02
CA TYR A 98 -3.25 8.32 0.43
C TYR A 98 -2.64 9.64 0.91
N GLN A 99 -1.59 10.13 0.25
CA GLN A 99 -0.98 11.43 0.61
C GLN A 99 -1.95 12.60 0.39
N ARG A 100 -2.66 12.62 -0.75
CA ARG A 100 -3.69 13.62 -1.05
C ARG A 100 -4.79 13.64 0.01
N ASN A 101 -5.26 12.47 0.44
CA ASN A 101 -6.33 12.33 1.42
C ASN A 101 -5.89 12.72 2.84
N ASN A 102 -4.60 12.63 3.15
CA ASN A 102 -4.03 13.09 4.42
C ASN A 102 -3.66 14.59 4.40
N ASN A 103 -4.28 15.38 3.52
CA ASN A 103 -4.02 16.82 3.35
C ASN A 103 -2.53 17.16 3.15
N ALA A 104 -1.78 16.29 2.48
CA ALA A 104 -0.41 16.63 2.12
C ALA A 104 -0.44 17.80 1.12
N GLU A 105 0.17 18.93 1.51
CA GLU A 105 0.29 20.13 0.67
C GLU A 105 0.95 19.82 -0.68
N LYS A 106 1.85 18.83 -0.71
CA LYS A 106 2.57 18.37 -1.90
C LYS A 106 2.69 16.86 -1.89
N LEU A 107 2.51 16.27 -3.07
CA LEU A 107 2.72 14.84 -3.30
C LEU A 107 4.21 14.52 -3.32
N ILE A 108 4.59 13.38 -2.77
CA ILE A 108 5.98 12.99 -2.55
C ILE A 108 6.19 11.57 -3.09
N CYS A 109 7.33 11.32 -3.73
CA CYS A 109 7.71 9.97 -4.15
C CYS A 109 8.00 9.09 -2.92
N PRO A 110 7.42 7.88 -2.82
CA PRO A 110 7.56 7.03 -1.64
C PRO A 110 9.00 6.53 -1.39
N ILE A 111 9.80 6.41 -2.44
CA ILE A 111 11.18 5.89 -2.38
C ILE A 111 12.19 7.01 -2.17
N THR A 112 12.20 8.03 -3.04
CA THR A 112 13.20 9.10 -3.01
C THR A 112 12.85 10.23 -2.05
N LYS A 113 11.60 10.27 -1.54
CA LYS A 113 11.05 11.37 -0.76
C LYS A 113 11.13 12.74 -1.45
N LEU A 114 11.32 12.75 -2.76
CA LEU A 114 11.31 13.97 -3.57
C LEU A 114 9.87 14.43 -3.81
N LYS A 115 9.66 15.74 -3.74
CA LYS A 115 8.36 16.37 -4.01
C LYS A 115 8.06 16.31 -5.50
N LEU A 116 6.86 15.82 -5.83
CA LEU A 116 6.35 15.76 -7.18
C LEU A 116 5.79 17.12 -7.58
N ARG A 117 6.39 17.75 -8.59
CA ARG A 117 5.90 19.02 -9.16
C ARG A 117 4.57 18.84 -9.90
N HIS A 118 4.42 17.73 -10.61
CA HIS A 118 3.24 17.47 -11.44
C HIS A 118 2.27 16.46 -10.83
N GLY A 119 2.57 15.95 -9.62
CA GLY A 119 1.68 15.04 -8.90
C GLY A 119 1.26 13.83 -9.74
N PHE A 120 -0.04 13.58 -9.87
CA PHE A 120 -0.57 12.51 -10.71
C PHE A 120 -0.24 12.66 -12.20
N ASN A 121 -0.05 13.89 -12.70
CA ASN A 121 0.29 14.11 -14.10
C ASN A 121 1.73 13.69 -14.44
N SER A 122 2.57 13.40 -13.43
CA SER A 122 3.91 12.85 -13.63
C SER A 122 3.93 11.33 -13.89
N LEU A 123 2.78 10.67 -13.82
CA LEU A 123 2.64 9.23 -14.03
C LEU A 123 2.50 8.91 -15.52
N ILE A 124 3.48 8.20 -16.07
CA ILE A 124 3.54 7.76 -17.46
C ILE A 124 3.39 6.24 -17.50
N LYS A 125 2.33 5.74 -18.13
CA LYS A 125 2.15 4.30 -18.33
C LYS A 125 3.18 3.79 -19.36
N LEU A 126 3.89 2.72 -19.03
CA LEU A 126 4.79 2.03 -19.95
C LEU A 126 4.03 0.86 -20.57
N ARG A 127 4.02 0.79 -21.90
CA ARG A 127 3.69 -0.45 -22.61
C ARG A 127 4.98 -1.28 -22.69
N LEU A 128 4.99 -2.42 -22.01
CA LEU A 128 6.03 -3.45 -22.11
C LEU A 128 5.64 -4.49 -23.15
#